data_AF-A0AAJ7LNW4-F1
#
_entry.id   AF-A0AAJ7LNW4-F1
#
_cell.length_a   1.000
_cell.length_b   1.000
_cell.length_c   1.000
_cell.angle_alpha   90.00
_cell.angle_beta   90.00
_cell.angle_gamma   90.00
#
_symmetry.space_group_name_H-M   'P 1'
#
loop_
_entity.id
_entity.type
_entity.pdbx_description
1 polymer ?
#
loop_
_entity_poly.entity_id
_entity_poly.type
_entity_poly.pdbx_seq_one_letter_code
_entity_poly.pdbx_strand_id
1 'polypeptide(L)'
;MNDSNHNLFEVVNNISGKTEEVKIDRLPEGTKITISVTALVNGTVEGDKVTIVNYTAPGPISNLYLTTKANSLKASWSPPPGNVSSFTIKLNLEGKTEKIIQDQRETNQYFDGLKTAANYTVIVYSVSGHLYGPPVESSKFTLPLPPTNARVASSTKTQLTFKWTAPENIQTAKYSVKLESKFWKHNLSFEVDNVTNYTFRNLTSGTKYNFEVKTVTDDQTSEAAMTSCNTEPDKREISLSMLCSSSEPLLCVNNNIKEGVFQEVCQSPRGQNKYRAWELRTRFIKLFNDTVFWKLEKQESENA
;
A
#
# COMPACT_ATOMS: atom_id res chain seq x y z
N MET A 1 -9.35 -39.40 39.87
CA MET A 1 -10.77 -38.99 40.03
C MET A 1 -11.08 -38.07 38.87
N ASN A 2 -11.45 -38.67 37.75
CA ASN A 2 -12.84 -38.75 37.26
C ASN A 2 -13.38 -37.36 36.94
N ASP A 3 -13.35 -36.98 35.65
CA ASP A 3 -14.61 -36.90 34.90
C ASP A 3 -14.32 -36.80 33.39
N SER A 4 -14.12 -37.95 32.75
CA SER A 4 -14.22 -38.06 31.29
C SER A 4 -15.65 -38.46 30.96
N ASN A 5 -16.59 -37.54 31.17
CA ASN A 5 -17.93 -37.66 30.61
C ASN A 5 -17.83 -37.50 29.07
N HIS A 6 -17.28 -38.53 28.42
CA HIS A 6 -17.59 -38.79 27.04
C HIS A 6 -19.08 -39.14 27.02
N ASN A 7 -19.91 -38.15 26.67
CA ASN A 7 -21.31 -38.40 26.33
C ASN A 7 -21.32 -39.42 25.18
N LEU A 8 -21.48 -40.69 25.53
CA LEU A 8 -21.69 -41.78 24.60
C LEU A 8 -23.06 -41.56 24.00
N PHE A 9 -23.09 -41.05 22.77
CA PHE A 9 -24.31 -40.97 21.99
C PHE A 9 -24.65 -42.37 21.49
N GLU A 10 -25.58 -43.05 22.16
CA GLU A 10 -26.06 -44.37 21.79
C GLU A 10 -27.45 -44.25 21.16
N VAL A 11 -27.58 -44.75 19.93
CA VAL A 11 -28.87 -44.87 19.23
C VAL A 11 -29.16 -46.35 19.05
N VAL A 12 -30.21 -46.84 19.69
CA VAL A 12 -30.69 -48.21 19.57
C VAL A 12 -31.93 -48.23 18.70
N ASN A 13 -31.84 -48.88 17.53
CA ASN A 13 -32.97 -49.07 16.63
C ASN A 13 -33.39 -50.54 16.65
N ASN A 14 -34.54 -50.83 17.27
CA ASN A 14 -35.14 -52.17 17.26
C ASN A 14 -36.01 -52.33 16.02
N ILE A 15 -35.63 -53.21 15.10
CA ILE A 15 -36.34 -53.41 13.84
C ILE A 15 -36.99 -54.79 13.84
N SER A 16 -38.29 -54.83 13.54
CA SER A 16 -39.04 -56.07 13.38
C SER A 16 -39.12 -56.48 11.91
N GLY A 17 -38.90 -57.76 11.62
CA GLY A 17 -38.92 -58.31 10.26
C GLY A 17 -37.53 -58.38 9.61
N LYS A 18 -37.51 -58.77 8.33
CA LYS A 18 -36.27 -58.83 7.53
C LYS A 18 -36.02 -57.47 6.90
N THR A 19 -34.98 -56.76 7.36
CA THR A 19 -34.44 -55.58 6.69
C THR A 19 -32.94 -55.75 6.49
N GLU A 20 -32.42 -55.23 5.39
CA GLU A 20 -30.98 -55.18 5.10
C GLU A 20 -30.41 -53.76 5.26
N GLU A 21 -31.27 -52.75 5.41
CA GLU A 21 -30.88 -51.35 5.49
C GLU A 21 -31.60 -50.61 6.63
N VAL A 22 -30.87 -49.68 7.26
CA VAL A 22 -31.35 -48.83 8.36
C VAL A 22 -30.76 -47.44 8.20
N LYS A 23 -31.62 -46.42 8.17
CA LYS A 23 -31.17 -45.02 8.21
C LYS A 23 -30.97 -44.58 9.65
N ILE A 24 -29.77 -44.10 9.97
CA ILE A 24 -29.45 -43.54 11.29
C ILE A 24 -29.31 -42.02 11.14
N ASP A 25 -30.30 -41.29 11.63
CA ASP A 25 -30.31 -39.84 11.61
C ASP A 25 -29.82 -39.25 12.94
N ARG A 26 -29.50 -37.95 12.95
CA ARG A 26 -29.10 -37.17 14.14
C ARG A 26 -27.81 -37.64 14.83
N LEU A 27 -26.88 -38.18 14.05
CA LEU A 27 -25.53 -38.47 14.55
C LEU A 27 -24.77 -37.17 14.85
N PRO A 28 -23.91 -37.14 15.88
CA PRO A 28 -23.07 -35.98 16.18
C PRO A 28 -22.10 -35.73 15.02
N GLU A 29 -21.87 -34.47 14.69
CA GLU A 29 -20.91 -34.07 13.64
C GLU A 29 -19.46 -34.34 14.08
N GLY A 30 -18.59 -34.55 13.08
CA GLY A 30 -17.15 -34.61 13.26
C GLY A 30 -16.66 -35.64 14.29
N THR A 31 -17.39 -36.74 14.45
CA THR A 31 -17.15 -37.70 15.54
C THR A 31 -16.87 -39.09 14.99
N LYS A 32 -15.93 -39.80 15.63
CA LYS A 32 -15.69 -41.22 15.36
C LYS A 32 -16.84 -42.03 15.96
N ILE A 33 -17.58 -42.73 15.11
CA ILE A 33 -18.74 -43.55 15.49
C ILE A 33 -18.40 -45.04 15.35
N THR A 34 -19.02 -45.84 16.22
CA THR A 34 -18.97 -47.31 16.15
C THR A 34 -20.40 -47.80 15.96
N ILE A 35 -20.66 -48.49 14.85
CA ILE A 35 -21.98 -49.06 14.55
C ILE A 35 -21.89 -50.57 14.77
N SER A 36 -22.85 -51.13 15.48
CA SER A 36 -22.92 -52.57 15.75
C SER A 36 -24.27 -53.14 15.36
N VAL A 37 -24.27 -54.33 14.77
CA VAL A 37 -25.48 -55.06 14.38
C VAL A 37 -25.43 -56.44 15.00
N THR A 38 -26.54 -56.82 15.64
CA THR A 38 -26.73 -58.13 16.27
C THR A 38 -28.11 -58.66 15.85
N ALA A 39 -28.19 -59.93 15.46
CA ALA A 39 -29.47 -60.58 15.16
C ALA A 39 -30.18 -60.96 16.47
N LEU A 40 -31.50 -60.75 16.56
CA LEU A 40 -32.28 -61.06 17.76
C LEU A 40 -33.41 -62.05 17.42
N VAL A 41 -33.44 -63.21 18.08
CA VAL A 41 -34.50 -64.21 17.96
C VAL A 41 -35.42 -64.11 19.17
N ASN A 42 -36.73 -64.01 18.92
CA ASN A 42 -37.79 -63.89 19.95
C ASN A 42 -37.57 -62.75 20.97
N GLY A 43 -36.79 -61.73 20.63
CA GLY A 43 -36.53 -60.59 21.50
C GLY A 43 -35.52 -60.86 22.64
N THR A 44 -34.98 -62.08 22.74
CA THR A 44 -34.21 -62.52 23.92
C THR A 44 -32.91 -63.23 23.60
N VAL A 45 -32.77 -63.81 22.40
CA VAL A 45 -31.54 -64.52 22.01
C VAL A 45 -30.78 -63.69 20.97
N GLU A 46 -29.63 -63.15 21.38
CA GLU A 46 -28.71 -62.39 20.53
C GLU A 46 -27.75 -63.32 19.79
N GLY A 47 -27.55 -63.07 18.50
CA GLY A 47 -26.52 -63.72 17.69
C GLY A 47 -25.15 -63.02 17.81
N ASP A 48 -24.23 -63.37 16.91
CA ASP A 48 -22.92 -62.71 16.86
C ASP A 48 -23.03 -61.23 16.48
N LYS A 49 -22.23 -60.41 17.16
CA LYS A 49 -22.17 -58.96 16.93
C LYS A 49 -21.18 -58.63 15.82
N VAL A 50 -21.67 -57.93 14.78
CA VAL A 50 -20.82 -57.36 13.73
C VAL A 50 -20.63 -55.87 14.01
N THR A 51 -19.39 -55.38 13.98
CA THR A 51 -19.06 -53.99 14.32
C THR A 51 -18.25 -53.32 13.22
N ILE A 52 -18.60 -52.07 12.90
CA ILE A 52 -17.82 -51.19 12.04
C ILE A 52 -17.49 -49.88 12.75
N VAL A 53 -16.37 -49.27 12.38
CA VAL A 53 -15.92 -47.98 12.90
C VAL A 53 -15.81 -47.00 11.74
N ASN A 54 -16.46 -45.85 11.84
CA ASN A 54 -16.43 -44.82 10.81
C ASN A 54 -16.44 -43.41 11.43
N TYR A 55 -16.50 -42.37 10.60
CA TYR A 55 -16.56 -40.97 11.01
C TYR A 55 -17.80 -40.30 10.45
N THR A 56 -18.33 -39.31 11.16
CA THR A 56 -19.28 -38.34 10.62
C THR A 56 -18.54 -37.11 10.11
N ALA A 57 -19.05 -36.47 9.06
CA ALA A 57 -18.46 -35.24 8.56
C ALA A 57 -18.55 -34.13 9.64
N PRO A 58 -17.49 -33.33 9.83
CA PRO A 58 -17.53 -32.19 10.74
C PRO A 58 -18.32 -31.01 10.15
N GLY A 59 -18.87 -30.16 11.02
CA GLY A 59 -19.45 -28.87 10.63
C GLY A 59 -18.40 -27.86 10.17
N PRO A 60 -18.82 -26.69 9.64
CA PRO A 60 -17.91 -25.63 9.23
C PRO A 60 -17.20 -24.99 10.43
N ILE A 61 -15.96 -24.53 10.24
CA ILE A 61 -15.32 -23.66 11.24
C ILE A 61 -16.12 -22.36 11.45
N SER A 62 -15.89 -21.66 12.55
CA SER A 62 -16.46 -20.32 12.78
C SER A 62 -15.37 -19.29 13.02
N ASN A 63 -15.73 -18.00 12.96
CA ASN A 63 -14.84 -16.87 13.27
C ASN A 63 -13.52 -16.85 12.46
N LEU A 64 -13.56 -17.18 11.16
CA LEU A 64 -12.39 -17.06 10.30
C LEU A 64 -11.97 -15.59 10.17
N TYR A 65 -10.89 -15.23 10.85
CA TYR A 65 -10.37 -13.87 10.92
C TYR A 65 -8.96 -13.79 10.34
N LEU A 66 -8.72 -12.76 9.54
CA LEU A 66 -7.45 -12.54 8.84
C LEU A 66 -6.77 -11.25 9.31
N THR A 67 -5.51 -11.37 9.72
CA THR A 67 -4.62 -10.24 10.04
C THR A 67 -3.50 -10.20 9.01
N THR A 68 -3.30 -9.05 8.37
CA THR A 68 -2.31 -8.90 7.29
C THR A 68 -1.20 -7.93 7.68
N LYS A 69 0.00 -8.23 7.15
CA LYS A 69 1.14 -7.31 7.06
C LYS A 69 1.47 -7.11 5.57
N ALA A 70 2.57 -6.44 5.28
CA ALA A 70 2.99 -6.16 3.90
C ALA A 70 3.30 -7.44 3.09
N ASN A 71 3.91 -8.45 3.71
CA ASN A 71 4.37 -9.67 3.05
C ASN A 71 3.91 -10.95 3.78
N SER A 72 2.93 -10.83 4.68
CA SER A 72 2.44 -11.96 5.44
C SER A 72 0.99 -11.82 5.86
N LEU A 73 0.38 -12.96 6.14
CA LEU A 73 -1.02 -13.08 6.54
C LEU A 73 -1.13 -14.15 7.64
N LYS A 74 -1.85 -13.83 8.71
CA LYS A 74 -2.23 -14.79 9.75
C LYS A 74 -3.74 -15.02 9.69
N ALA A 75 -4.13 -16.28 9.54
CA ALA A 75 -5.50 -16.72 9.66
C ALA A 75 -5.72 -17.36 11.04
N SER A 76 -6.88 -17.12 11.65
CA SER A 76 -7.31 -17.77 12.89
C SER A 76 -8.79 -18.07 12.82
N TRP A 77 -9.23 -19.17 13.45
CA TRP A 77 -10.61 -19.61 13.46
C TRP A 77 -10.97 -20.33 14.76
N SER A 78 -12.26 -20.63 14.93
CA SER A 78 -12.78 -21.47 15.99
C SER A 78 -13.20 -22.83 15.41
N PRO A 79 -12.85 -23.95 16.06
CA PRO A 79 -13.25 -25.28 15.61
C PRO A 79 -14.78 -25.43 15.70
N PRO A 80 -15.41 -26.24 14.81
CA PRO A 80 -16.81 -26.61 14.98
C PRO A 80 -17.00 -27.51 16.21
N PRO A 81 -18.25 -27.72 16.66
CA PRO A 81 -18.59 -28.76 17.62
C PRO A 81 -18.16 -30.16 17.14
N GLY A 82 -17.90 -31.07 18.08
CA GLY A 82 -17.43 -32.43 17.79
C GLY A 82 -15.91 -32.58 17.87
N ASN A 83 -15.39 -33.74 17.46
CA ASN A 83 -13.97 -34.07 17.59
C ASN A 83 -13.25 -33.98 16.24
N VAL A 84 -13.08 -32.75 15.75
CA VAL A 84 -12.29 -32.46 14.54
C VAL A 84 -10.85 -32.94 14.74
N SER A 85 -10.33 -33.73 13.80
CA SER A 85 -8.97 -34.25 13.86
C SER A 85 -7.93 -33.27 13.35
N SER A 86 -8.26 -32.49 12.31
CA SER A 86 -7.35 -31.53 11.68
C SER A 86 -8.10 -30.53 10.78
N PHE A 87 -7.36 -29.60 10.19
CA PHE A 87 -7.83 -28.64 9.21
C PHE A 87 -7.01 -28.76 7.92
N THR A 88 -7.70 -28.57 6.79
CA THR A 88 -7.04 -28.33 5.50
C THR A 88 -7.24 -26.86 5.13
N ILE A 89 -6.15 -26.16 4.84
CA ILE A 89 -6.17 -24.73 4.51
C ILE A 89 -5.65 -24.55 3.09
N LYS A 90 -6.39 -23.80 2.27
CA LYS A 90 -5.95 -23.32 0.96
C LYS A 90 -5.73 -21.83 1.01
N LEU A 91 -4.59 -21.37 0.49
CA LEU A 91 -4.32 -19.96 0.23
C LEU A 91 -4.40 -19.74 -1.28
N ASN A 92 -5.31 -18.86 -1.69
CA ASN A 92 -5.48 -18.46 -3.07
C ASN A 92 -5.05 -17.01 -3.28
N LEU A 93 -4.42 -16.73 -4.42
CA LEU A 93 -4.12 -15.39 -4.92
C LEU A 93 -4.90 -15.19 -6.22
N GLU A 94 -5.78 -14.18 -6.26
CA GLU A 94 -6.58 -13.85 -7.46
C GLU A 94 -7.29 -15.07 -8.09
N GLY A 95 -7.85 -15.93 -7.24
CA GLY A 95 -8.57 -17.15 -7.66
C GLY A 95 -7.69 -18.37 -7.99
N LYS A 96 -6.36 -18.25 -7.93
CA LYS A 96 -5.43 -19.39 -8.12
C LYS A 96 -4.90 -19.89 -6.80
N THR A 97 -4.83 -21.20 -6.62
CA THR A 97 -4.27 -21.80 -5.40
C THR A 97 -2.75 -21.72 -5.40
N GLU A 98 -2.21 -21.01 -4.42
CA GLU A 98 -0.78 -20.84 -4.20
C GLU A 98 -0.24 -21.90 -3.23
N LYS A 99 -1.00 -22.21 -2.18
CA LYS A 99 -0.55 -23.14 -1.12
C LYS A 99 -1.71 -23.96 -0.59
N ILE A 100 -1.43 -25.23 -0.29
CA ILE A 100 -2.34 -26.13 0.42
C ILE A 100 -1.59 -26.67 1.64
N ILE A 101 -2.22 -26.57 2.80
CA ILE A 101 -1.72 -27.09 4.07
C ILE A 101 -2.73 -28.13 4.54
N GLN A 102 -2.25 -29.34 4.79
CA GLN A 102 -3.05 -30.47 5.26
C GLN A 102 -2.66 -30.79 6.70
N ASP A 103 -3.55 -31.51 7.40
CA ASP A 103 -3.31 -32.02 8.74
C ASP A 103 -2.93 -30.97 9.79
N GLN A 104 -3.34 -29.72 9.60
CA GLN A 104 -3.11 -28.66 10.56
C GLN A 104 -3.96 -28.90 11.82
N ARG A 105 -3.31 -29.02 12.98
CA ARG A 105 -4.02 -29.27 14.26
C ARG A 105 -4.33 -28.00 15.03
N GLU A 106 -3.55 -26.95 14.79
CA GLU A 106 -3.80 -25.65 15.38
C GLU A 106 -4.97 -24.94 14.69
N THR A 107 -5.61 -24.02 15.42
CA THR A 107 -6.72 -23.20 14.91
C THR A 107 -6.25 -21.88 14.29
N ASN A 108 -4.99 -21.85 13.86
CA ASN A 108 -4.38 -20.70 13.21
C ASN A 108 -3.37 -21.16 12.16
N GLN A 109 -3.05 -20.28 11.21
CA GLN A 109 -2.03 -20.51 10.21
C GLN A 109 -1.35 -19.21 9.83
N TYR A 110 -0.02 -19.24 9.75
CA TYR A 110 0.78 -18.13 9.26
C TYR A 110 1.29 -18.40 7.85
N PHE A 111 1.20 -17.37 6.99
CA PHE A 111 1.71 -17.38 5.63
C PHE A 111 2.68 -16.22 5.46
N ASP A 112 3.88 -16.50 4.99
CA ASP A 112 4.95 -15.54 4.72
C ASP A 112 5.35 -15.52 3.25
N GLY A 113 6.21 -14.57 2.88
CA GLY A 113 6.68 -14.42 1.50
C GLY A 113 5.59 -14.00 0.51
N LEU A 114 4.49 -13.43 1.01
CA LEU A 114 3.36 -13.01 0.19
C LEU A 114 3.69 -11.72 -0.57
N LYS A 115 3.03 -11.55 -1.71
CA LYS A 115 3.11 -10.32 -2.51
C LYS A 115 2.44 -9.19 -1.75
N THR A 116 2.99 -7.98 -1.83
CA THR A 116 2.38 -6.77 -1.24
C THR A 116 1.24 -6.27 -2.12
N ALA A 117 0.31 -5.53 -1.52
CA ALA A 117 -0.85 -4.94 -2.20
C ALA A 117 -1.71 -5.96 -2.98
N ALA A 118 -1.70 -7.23 -2.57
CA ALA A 118 -2.39 -8.33 -3.26
C ALA A 118 -3.54 -8.89 -2.41
N ASN A 119 -4.64 -9.26 -3.06
CA ASN A 119 -5.80 -9.86 -2.41
C ASN A 119 -5.64 -11.38 -2.29
N TYR A 120 -5.58 -11.86 -1.05
CA TYR A 120 -5.50 -13.28 -0.75
C TYR A 120 -6.80 -13.80 -0.16
N THR A 121 -7.24 -14.97 -0.63
CA THR A 121 -8.40 -15.69 -0.09
C THR A 121 -7.90 -16.93 0.66
N VAL A 122 -8.24 -17.02 1.94
CA VAL A 122 -7.98 -18.21 2.77
C VAL A 122 -9.25 -19.03 2.84
N ILE A 123 -9.16 -20.32 2.50
CA ILE A 123 -10.26 -21.27 2.57
C ILE A 123 -9.88 -22.37 3.57
N VAL A 124 -10.70 -22.60 4.58
CA VAL A 124 -10.45 -23.59 5.63
C VAL A 124 -11.53 -24.65 5.62
N TYR A 125 -11.11 -25.92 5.66
CA TYR A 125 -11.96 -27.09 5.84
C TYR A 125 -11.63 -27.74 7.18
N SER A 126 -12.65 -28.06 7.97
CA SER A 126 -12.53 -28.99 9.09
C SER A 126 -12.45 -30.42 8.56
N VAL A 127 -11.67 -31.27 9.23
CA VAL A 127 -11.47 -32.68 8.84
C VAL A 127 -11.72 -33.59 10.04
N SER A 128 -12.52 -34.63 9.86
CA SER A 128 -12.68 -35.72 10.84
C SER A 128 -12.44 -37.06 10.15
N GLY A 129 -11.32 -37.72 10.48
CA GLY A 129 -10.87 -38.90 9.77
C GLY A 129 -10.50 -38.55 8.32
N HIS A 130 -11.29 -39.04 7.36
CA HIS A 130 -11.11 -38.76 5.92
C HIS A 130 -12.21 -37.85 5.34
N LEU A 131 -13.11 -37.35 6.20
CA LEU A 131 -14.26 -36.54 5.78
C LEU A 131 -13.98 -35.05 6.00
N TYR A 132 -14.37 -34.26 5.02
CA TYR A 132 -14.27 -32.80 5.05
C TYR A 132 -15.61 -32.19 5.42
N GLY A 133 -15.57 -31.16 6.26
CA GLY A 133 -16.71 -30.28 6.48
C GLY A 133 -16.86 -29.24 5.35
N PRO A 134 -17.96 -28.47 5.36
CA PRO A 134 -18.14 -27.36 4.44
C PRO A 134 -17.00 -26.32 4.55
N PRO A 135 -16.52 -25.76 3.44
CA PRO A 135 -15.49 -24.73 3.46
C PRO A 135 -15.99 -23.42 4.06
N VAL A 136 -15.09 -22.71 4.73
CA VAL A 136 -15.29 -21.30 5.09
C VAL A 136 -14.15 -20.50 4.49
N GLU A 137 -14.49 -19.39 3.85
CA GLU A 137 -13.54 -18.53 3.17
C GLU A 137 -13.58 -17.09 3.67
N SER A 138 -12.44 -16.43 3.59
CA SER A 138 -12.29 -15.01 3.89
C SER A 138 -11.18 -14.43 3.01
N SER A 139 -11.35 -13.19 2.57
CA SER A 139 -10.38 -12.51 1.69
C SER A 139 -9.90 -11.21 2.32
N LYS A 140 -8.61 -10.90 2.14
CA LYS A 140 -8.02 -9.66 2.62
C LYS A 140 -6.78 -9.27 1.83
N PHE A 141 -6.59 -7.97 1.62
CA PHE A 141 -5.36 -7.45 1.04
C PHE A 141 -4.20 -7.48 2.04
N THR A 142 -3.03 -7.90 1.57
CA THR A 142 -1.75 -7.57 2.23
C THR A 142 -1.50 -6.07 2.18
N LEU A 143 -0.88 -5.52 3.22
CA LEU A 143 -0.65 -4.08 3.31
C LEU A 143 0.23 -3.59 2.13
N PRO A 144 -0.09 -2.46 1.48
CA PRO A 144 0.76 -1.89 0.45
C PRO A 144 2.04 -1.29 1.05
N LEU A 145 3.19 -1.58 0.41
CA LEU A 145 4.46 -0.93 0.75
C LEU A 145 4.60 0.43 0.03
N PRO A 146 5.26 1.42 0.66
CA PRO A 146 5.48 2.72 0.05
C PRO A 146 6.42 2.61 -1.16
N PRO A 147 6.19 3.40 -2.22
CA PRO A 147 7.19 3.59 -3.27
C PRO A 147 8.49 4.16 -2.69
N THR A 148 9.60 3.97 -3.39
CA THR A 148 10.91 4.50 -2.97
C THR A 148 11.50 5.41 -4.04
N ASN A 149 12.61 6.10 -3.73
CA ASN A 149 13.35 6.94 -4.68
C ASN A 149 12.49 7.97 -5.44
N ALA A 150 11.50 8.56 -4.75
CA ALA A 150 10.66 9.62 -5.29
C ALA A 150 11.49 10.86 -5.64
N ARG A 151 11.50 11.23 -6.92
CA ARG A 151 12.31 12.34 -7.45
C ARG A 151 11.68 12.97 -8.69
N VAL A 152 12.06 14.22 -8.97
CA VAL A 152 11.73 14.86 -10.24
C VAL A 152 12.80 14.51 -11.28
N ALA A 153 12.38 13.85 -12.35
CA ALA A 153 13.26 13.38 -13.42
C ALA A 153 13.56 14.47 -14.45
N SER A 154 12.60 15.37 -14.71
CA SER A 154 12.77 16.51 -15.60
C SER A 154 11.94 17.70 -15.12
N SER A 155 12.48 18.90 -15.28
CA SER A 155 11.80 20.15 -14.99
C SER A 155 11.81 21.05 -16.22
N THR A 156 10.68 21.68 -16.50
CA THR A 156 10.51 22.73 -17.52
C THR A 156 9.72 23.87 -16.89
N LYS A 157 9.44 24.92 -17.66
CA LYS A 157 8.61 26.05 -17.21
C LYS A 157 7.17 25.66 -16.85
N THR A 158 6.59 24.68 -17.55
CA THR A 158 5.15 24.35 -17.42
C THR A 158 4.88 22.88 -17.12
N GLN A 159 5.92 22.05 -17.00
CA GLN A 159 5.79 20.62 -16.78
C GLN A 159 6.88 20.09 -15.86
N LEU A 160 6.51 19.15 -14.99
CA LEU A 160 7.40 18.41 -14.11
C LEU A 160 7.11 16.91 -14.24
N THR A 161 8.14 16.10 -14.49
CA THR A 161 8.00 14.63 -14.55
C THR A 161 8.43 14.05 -13.22
N PHE A 162 7.46 13.53 -12.47
CA PHE A 162 7.69 12.85 -11.20
C PHE A 162 7.97 11.37 -11.45
N LYS A 163 8.99 10.81 -10.78
CA LYS A 163 9.44 9.41 -10.97
C LYS A 163 9.71 8.77 -9.61
N TRP A 164 9.39 7.49 -9.49
CA TRP A 164 9.62 6.68 -8.30
C TRP A 164 10.09 5.26 -8.67
N THR A 165 10.45 4.48 -7.66
CA THR A 165 10.73 3.06 -7.75
C THR A 165 9.56 2.29 -7.14
N ALA A 166 9.08 1.26 -7.84
CA ALA A 166 8.02 0.39 -7.35
C ALA A 166 8.47 -0.35 -6.09
N PRO A 167 7.57 -0.63 -5.13
CA PRO A 167 7.88 -1.47 -3.99
C PRO A 167 8.29 -2.88 -4.40
N GLU A 168 9.10 -3.55 -3.58
CA GLU A 168 9.49 -4.93 -3.84
C GLU A 168 8.31 -5.90 -3.71
N ASN A 169 8.35 -6.99 -4.47
CA ASN A 169 7.38 -8.09 -4.45
C ASN A 169 5.91 -7.65 -4.64
N ILE A 170 5.67 -6.60 -5.43
CA ILE A 170 4.34 -6.17 -5.87
C ILE A 170 4.00 -6.82 -7.23
N GLN A 171 2.77 -7.29 -7.42
CA GLN A 171 2.35 -7.88 -8.69
C GLN A 171 1.84 -6.81 -9.67
N THR A 172 0.77 -6.14 -9.26
CA THR A 172 0.03 -5.16 -10.05
C THR A 172 -0.13 -3.93 -9.19
N ALA A 173 0.75 -2.96 -9.39
CA ALA A 173 0.78 -1.78 -8.56
C ALA A 173 -0.24 -0.74 -9.05
N LYS A 174 -1.01 -0.17 -8.14
CA LYS A 174 -1.75 1.07 -8.35
C LYS A 174 -1.13 2.17 -7.51
N TYR A 175 -1.00 3.36 -8.07
CA TYR A 175 -0.41 4.50 -7.37
C TYR A 175 -1.36 5.69 -7.34
N SER A 176 -1.45 6.34 -6.19
CA SER A 176 -2.01 7.68 -6.07
C SER A 176 -0.87 8.69 -6.13
N VAL A 177 -0.88 9.56 -7.15
CA VAL A 177 0.12 10.63 -7.35
C VAL A 177 -0.53 11.98 -7.12
N LYS A 178 0.10 12.78 -6.27
CA LYS A 178 -0.41 14.10 -5.89
C LYS A 178 0.66 15.18 -6.08
N LEU A 179 0.21 16.35 -6.52
CA LEU A 179 1.01 17.57 -6.63
C LEU A 179 0.29 18.72 -5.93
N GLU A 180 1.02 19.45 -5.10
CA GLU A 180 0.52 20.64 -4.42
C GLU A 180 1.43 21.86 -4.59
N SER A 181 0.83 23.04 -4.61
CA SER A 181 1.53 24.32 -4.42
C SER A 181 0.71 25.23 -3.52
N LYS A 182 1.26 25.56 -2.36
CA LYS A 182 0.58 26.41 -1.36
C LYS A 182 0.28 27.81 -1.90
N PHE A 183 1.20 28.39 -2.66
CA PHE A 183 1.07 29.74 -3.19
C PHE A 183 -0.06 29.85 -4.21
N TRP A 184 -0.11 28.93 -5.18
CA TRP A 184 -1.15 28.90 -6.22
C TRP A 184 -2.40 28.13 -5.83
N LYS A 185 -2.43 27.54 -4.63
CA LYS A 185 -3.50 26.65 -4.15
C LYS A 185 -3.76 25.47 -5.11
N HIS A 186 -2.72 25.02 -5.82
CA HIS A 186 -2.81 23.81 -6.64
C HIS A 186 -2.87 22.60 -5.72
N ASN A 187 -3.78 21.68 -6.01
CA ASN A 187 -3.92 20.39 -5.33
C ASN A 187 -4.49 19.39 -6.34
N LEU A 188 -3.61 18.71 -7.07
CA LEU A 188 -3.96 17.74 -8.10
C LEU A 188 -3.68 16.34 -7.57
N SER A 189 -4.60 15.40 -7.79
CA SER A 189 -4.46 14.00 -7.40
C SER A 189 -4.94 13.11 -8.54
N PHE A 190 -4.17 12.08 -8.87
CA PHE A 190 -4.50 11.12 -9.92
C PHE A 190 -4.18 9.71 -9.47
N GLU A 191 -4.90 8.72 -10.00
CA GLU A 191 -4.55 7.31 -9.87
C GLU A 191 -3.96 6.81 -11.18
N VAL A 192 -2.87 6.05 -11.08
CA VAL A 192 -2.17 5.48 -12.23
C VAL A 192 -1.85 4.02 -12.00
N ASP A 193 -2.09 3.20 -13.03
CA ASP A 193 -1.91 1.76 -12.96
C ASP A 193 -0.56 1.35 -13.54
N ASN A 194 0.21 0.60 -12.76
CA ASN A 194 1.42 -0.12 -13.17
C ASN A 194 2.47 0.73 -13.91
N VAL A 195 2.66 1.98 -13.47
CA VAL A 195 3.68 2.90 -13.97
C VAL A 195 4.56 3.43 -12.85
N THR A 196 5.77 3.88 -13.18
CA THR A 196 6.76 4.41 -12.22
C THR A 196 7.07 5.89 -12.42
N ASN A 197 6.28 6.57 -13.25
CA ASN A 197 6.39 8.01 -13.46
C ASN A 197 5.05 8.63 -13.85
N TYR A 198 4.93 9.94 -13.64
CA TYR A 198 3.80 10.74 -14.07
C TYR A 198 4.24 12.17 -14.38
N THR A 199 3.76 12.73 -15.50
CA THR A 199 4.08 14.09 -15.91
C THR A 199 2.91 15.01 -15.63
N PHE A 200 3.12 15.94 -14.70
CA PHE A 200 2.18 17.04 -14.46
C PHE A 200 2.43 18.14 -15.49
N ARG A 201 1.36 18.64 -16.10
CA ARG A 201 1.40 19.67 -17.15
C ARG A 201 0.63 20.91 -16.72
N ASN A 202 0.78 21.99 -17.49
CA ASN A 202 0.12 23.28 -17.24
C ASN A 202 0.44 23.86 -15.85
N LEU A 203 1.68 23.68 -15.42
CA LEU A 203 2.20 24.25 -14.18
C LEU A 203 2.65 25.69 -14.39
N THR A 204 2.69 26.45 -13.30
CA THR A 204 3.13 27.84 -13.30
C THR A 204 4.64 27.90 -13.20
N SER A 205 5.30 28.71 -14.02
CA SER A 205 6.76 28.84 -14.04
C SER A 205 7.31 29.41 -12.73
N GLY A 206 8.57 29.11 -12.43
CA GLY A 206 9.27 29.59 -11.22
C GLY A 206 8.66 29.15 -9.88
N THR A 207 7.73 28.20 -9.90
CA THR A 207 6.93 27.82 -8.74
C THR A 207 7.44 26.54 -8.09
N LYS A 208 7.49 26.52 -6.76
CA LYS A 208 7.74 25.30 -5.98
C LYS A 208 6.47 24.45 -5.90
N TYR A 209 6.63 23.17 -6.24
CA TYR A 209 5.63 22.13 -6.11
C TYR A 209 6.14 21.03 -5.16
N ASN A 210 5.26 20.53 -4.29
CA ASN A 210 5.51 19.31 -3.53
C ASN A 210 4.77 18.15 -4.21
N PHE A 211 5.43 17.00 -4.24
CA PHE A 211 4.95 15.78 -4.87
C PHE A 211 4.82 14.70 -3.82
N GLU A 212 3.81 13.87 -3.98
CA GLU A 212 3.53 12.72 -3.12
C GLU A 212 3.12 11.56 -4.02
N VAL A 213 3.66 10.37 -3.76
CA VAL A 213 3.17 9.12 -4.36
C VAL A 213 2.97 8.06 -3.27
N LYS A 214 1.84 7.37 -3.36
CA LYS A 214 1.45 6.25 -2.49
C LYS A 214 1.10 5.05 -3.33
N THR A 215 1.38 3.85 -2.83
CA THR A 215 0.79 2.62 -3.36
C THR A 215 -0.61 2.48 -2.77
N VAL A 216 -1.60 2.11 -3.59
CA VAL A 216 -2.99 1.98 -3.17
C VAL A 216 -3.53 0.58 -3.48
N THR A 217 -4.36 0.05 -2.57
CA THR A 217 -5.25 -1.10 -2.78
C THR A 217 -6.68 -0.61 -2.67
N ASP A 218 -7.66 -1.48 -2.92
CA ASP A 218 -9.07 -1.11 -2.87
C ASP A 218 -9.53 -0.66 -1.46
N ASP A 219 -8.82 -1.09 -0.41
CA ASP A 219 -9.18 -0.83 0.99
C ASP A 219 -8.13 -0.01 1.77
N GLN A 220 -6.91 0.17 1.24
CA GLN A 220 -5.77 0.72 2.00
C GLN A 220 -4.82 1.53 1.13
N THR A 221 -3.98 2.35 1.80
CA THR A 221 -2.91 3.11 1.16
C THR A 221 -1.63 2.99 1.97
N SER A 222 -0.48 3.04 1.28
CA SER A 222 0.82 3.03 1.94
C SER A 222 1.15 4.39 2.54
N GLU A 223 2.25 4.43 3.30
CA GLU A 223 2.96 5.67 3.55
C GLU A 223 3.37 6.37 2.24
N ALA A 224 3.58 7.67 2.33
CA ALA A 224 3.88 8.52 1.17
C ALA A 224 5.37 8.65 0.91
N ALA A 225 5.77 8.52 -0.35
CA ALA A 225 7.07 8.97 -0.82
C ALA A 225 6.94 10.39 -1.37
N MET A 226 7.69 11.33 -0.80
CA MET A 226 7.55 12.75 -1.10
C MET A 226 8.84 13.36 -1.65
N THR A 227 8.67 14.39 -2.48
CA THR A 227 9.77 15.25 -2.92
C THR A 227 9.25 16.64 -3.24
N SER A 228 10.14 17.59 -3.53
CA SER A 228 9.73 18.92 -4.01
C SER A 228 10.69 19.43 -5.06
N CYS A 229 10.19 20.20 -6.00
CA CYS A 229 11.00 20.81 -7.05
C CYS A 229 10.35 22.11 -7.53
N ASN A 230 11.15 22.95 -8.18
CA ASN A 230 10.68 24.16 -8.81
C ASN A 230 10.60 23.93 -10.32
N THR A 231 9.52 24.39 -10.95
CA THR A 231 9.51 24.63 -12.39
C THR A 231 10.55 25.69 -12.75
N GLU A 232 11.10 25.61 -13.95
CA GLU A 232 12.00 26.64 -14.44
C GLU A 232 11.30 28.02 -14.44
N PRO A 233 11.96 29.10 -13.98
CA PRO A 233 11.36 30.43 -13.99
C PRO A 233 11.37 31.02 -15.40
N ASP A 234 10.39 31.88 -15.68
CA ASP A 234 10.50 32.80 -16.80
C ASP A 234 11.56 33.85 -16.49
N LYS A 235 12.58 33.93 -17.34
CA LYS A 235 13.55 35.01 -17.30
C LYS A 235 12.79 36.32 -17.53
N ARG A 236 12.91 37.25 -16.58
CA ARG A 236 12.43 38.62 -16.73
C ARG A 236 13.64 39.52 -16.89
N GLU A 237 13.70 40.21 -18.01
CA GLU A 237 14.68 41.27 -18.23
C GLU A 237 14.11 42.58 -17.67
N ILE A 238 14.92 43.27 -16.87
CA ILE A 238 14.59 44.58 -16.33
C ILE A 238 15.71 45.51 -16.74
N SER A 239 15.40 46.46 -17.60
CA SER A 239 16.36 47.49 -18.00
C SER A 239 16.42 48.57 -16.93
N LEU A 240 17.63 48.87 -16.48
CA LEU A 240 17.92 50.00 -15.58
C LEU A 240 18.75 51.02 -16.34
N SER A 241 18.24 52.24 -16.48
CA SER A 241 19.03 53.37 -16.98
C SER A 241 19.62 54.14 -15.81
N MET A 242 20.94 54.32 -15.80
CA MET A 242 21.62 55.22 -14.87
C MET A 242 21.95 56.52 -15.58
N LEU A 243 21.48 57.65 -15.03
CA LEU A 243 21.86 58.98 -15.49
C LEU A 243 23.03 59.48 -14.64
N CYS A 244 24.10 59.93 -15.28
CA CYS A 244 25.21 60.57 -14.58
C CYS A 244 24.85 62.02 -14.28
N SER A 245 25.00 62.44 -13.02
CA SER A 245 24.72 63.81 -12.55
C SER A 245 25.96 64.50 -11.96
N SER A 246 27.16 64.13 -12.42
CA SER A 246 28.41 64.71 -11.93
C SER A 246 28.49 66.20 -12.25
N SER A 247 28.94 67.02 -11.30
CA SER A 247 29.27 68.44 -11.54
C SER A 247 30.48 68.61 -12.46
N GLU A 248 31.24 67.54 -12.69
CA GLU A 248 32.34 67.45 -13.65
C GLU A 248 31.91 66.58 -14.85
N PRO A 249 31.55 67.20 -16.00
CA PRO A 249 31.00 66.47 -17.15
C PRO A 249 31.94 65.40 -17.73
N LEU A 250 33.26 65.62 -17.63
CA LEU A 250 34.26 64.67 -18.14
C LEU A 250 34.21 63.31 -17.42
N LEU A 251 33.78 63.28 -16.15
CA LEU A 251 33.65 62.02 -15.40
C LEU A 251 32.49 61.17 -15.95
N CYS A 252 31.43 61.81 -16.44
CA CYS A 252 30.26 61.12 -17.01
C CYS A 252 30.54 60.48 -18.36
N VAL A 253 31.60 60.88 -19.07
CA VAL A 253 31.99 60.34 -20.38
C VAL A 253 33.09 59.27 -20.24
N ASN A 254 33.79 59.24 -19.11
CA ASN A 254 34.90 58.30 -18.88
C ASN A 254 34.41 56.86 -18.67
N ASN A 255 34.73 55.97 -19.62
CA ASN A 255 34.33 54.56 -19.58
C ASN A 255 34.89 53.79 -18.37
N ASN A 256 36.11 54.09 -17.91
CA ASN A 256 36.68 53.43 -16.74
C ASN A 256 35.89 53.79 -15.47
N ILE A 257 35.39 55.03 -15.39
CA ILE A 257 34.55 55.49 -14.26
C ILE A 257 33.17 54.84 -14.34
N LYS A 258 32.53 54.81 -15.51
CA LYS A 258 31.25 54.11 -15.71
C LYS A 258 31.34 52.64 -15.33
N GLU A 259 32.40 51.95 -15.77
CA GLU A 259 32.61 50.54 -15.44
C GLU A 259 32.87 50.34 -13.96
N GLY A 260 33.68 51.21 -13.33
CA GLY A 260 33.89 51.19 -11.88
C GLY A 260 32.58 51.31 -11.09
N VAL A 261 31.71 52.25 -11.47
CA VAL A 261 30.39 52.43 -10.85
C VAL A 261 29.49 51.20 -11.07
N PHE A 262 29.49 50.63 -12.27
CA PHE A 262 28.71 49.42 -12.56
C PHE A 262 29.18 48.22 -11.71
N GLN A 263 30.49 48.01 -11.58
CA GLN A 263 31.07 46.96 -10.76
C GLN A 263 30.73 47.15 -9.27
N GLU A 264 30.77 48.38 -8.76
CA GLU A 264 30.33 48.68 -7.39
C GLU A 264 28.86 48.35 -7.15
N VAL A 265 27.99 48.58 -8.14
CA VAL A 265 26.56 48.23 -8.05
C VAL A 265 26.35 46.71 -8.08
N CYS A 266 27.15 45.97 -8.84
CA CYS A 266 27.00 44.52 -9.03
C CYS A 266 27.62 43.66 -7.91
N GLN A 267 28.63 44.17 -7.19
CA GLN A 267 29.38 43.38 -6.21
C GLN A 267 28.72 43.33 -4.83
N SER A 268 28.85 42.19 -4.14
CA SER A 268 28.47 42.04 -2.72
C SER A 268 29.48 42.80 -1.84
N PRO A 269 29.04 43.60 -0.85
CA PRO A 269 29.88 44.67 -0.34
C PRO A 269 31.04 44.17 0.53
N ARG A 270 32.26 44.66 0.25
CA ARG A 270 33.35 44.77 1.24
C ARG A 270 33.79 46.24 1.30
N GLY A 271 33.99 46.79 2.50
CA GLY A 271 34.49 48.16 2.72
C GLY A 271 33.42 49.28 2.73
N GLN A 272 33.87 50.54 2.70
CA GLN A 272 33.05 51.77 2.89
C GLN A 272 31.94 51.98 1.85
N ASN A 273 31.96 51.26 0.71
CA ASN A 273 30.88 51.24 -0.30
C ASN A 273 29.66 50.38 0.09
N LYS A 274 29.60 49.92 1.35
CA LYS A 274 28.57 49.04 1.90
C LYS A 274 27.14 49.56 1.73
N TYR A 275 26.93 50.88 1.77
CA TYR A 275 25.60 51.47 1.84
C TYR A 275 24.88 51.57 0.48
N ARG A 276 25.60 51.83 -0.62
CA ARG A 276 24.99 52.07 -1.95
C ARG A 276 24.61 50.78 -2.68
N ALA A 277 25.51 49.79 -2.69
CA ALA A 277 25.24 48.47 -3.29
C ALA A 277 24.15 47.69 -2.52
N TRP A 278 24.10 47.87 -1.20
CA TRP A 278 23.09 47.25 -0.34
C TRP A 278 21.68 47.81 -0.61
N GLU A 279 21.53 49.11 -0.90
CA GLU A 279 20.20 49.70 -1.15
C GLU A 279 19.57 49.20 -2.46
N LEU A 280 20.34 49.12 -3.55
CA LEU A 280 19.86 48.55 -4.81
C LEU A 280 19.51 47.06 -4.64
N ARG A 281 20.41 46.27 -4.06
CA ARG A 281 20.16 44.86 -3.77
C ARG A 281 18.90 44.65 -2.91
N THR A 282 18.71 45.50 -1.89
CA THR A 282 17.52 45.46 -1.01
C THR A 282 16.26 45.86 -1.76
N ARG A 283 16.32 46.86 -2.66
CA ARG A 283 15.20 47.23 -3.53
C ARG A 283 14.85 46.10 -4.51
N PHE A 284 15.84 45.42 -5.09
CA PHE A 284 15.62 44.25 -5.95
C PHE A 284 15.00 43.09 -5.18
N ILE A 285 15.49 42.78 -3.97
CA ILE A 285 14.88 41.76 -3.10
C ILE A 285 13.44 42.14 -2.73
N LYS A 286 13.16 43.42 -2.45
CA LYS A 286 11.79 43.91 -2.19
C LYS A 286 10.88 43.85 -3.43
N LEU A 287 11.43 44.10 -4.63
CA LEU A 287 10.69 44.09 -5.89
C LEU A 287 10.37 42.68 -6.38
N PHE A 288 11.31 41.74 -6.21
CA PHE A 288 11.24 40.41 -6.83
C PHE A 288 11.10 39.25 -5.84
N ASN A 289 11.03 39.53 -4.54
CA ASN A 289 11.02 38.54 -3.47
C ASN A 289 12.35 37.76 -3.34
N ASP A 290 12.62 37.21 -2.17
CA ASP A 290 13.84 36.45 -1.84
C ASP A 290 13.94 35.07 -2.53
N THR A 291 12.88 34.68 -3.24
CA THR A 291 12.75 33.39 -3.94
C THR A 291 13.16 33.45 -5.42
N VAL A 292 13.51 34.63 -5.93
CA VAL A 292 13.92 34.82 -7.33
C VAL A 292 15.44 34.94 -7.42
N PHE A 293 16.08 34.02 -8.14
CA PHE A 293 17.47 34.15 -8.54
C PHE A 293 17.57 35.14 -9.70
N TRP A 294 18.40 36.16 -9.55
CA TRP A 294 18.64 37.17 -10.57
C TRP A 294 20.14 37.35 -10.81
N LYS A 295 20.49 37.78 -12.02
CA LYS A 295 21.83 38.18 -12.43
C LYS A 295 21.70 39.52 -13.13
N LEU A 296 22.56 40.47 -12.79
CA LEU A 296 22.63 41.76 -13.46
C LEU A 296 23.65 41.65 -14.59
N GLU A 297 23.24 41.98 -15.81
CA GLU A 297 24.11 41.99 -16.98
C GLU A 297 24.15 43.42 -17.55
N LYS A 298 25.34 43.89 -17.90
CA LYS A 298 25.53 45.19 -18.54
C LYS A 298 25.10 45.07 -20.00
N GLN A 299 24.22 45.95 -20.44
CA GLN A 299 23.87 46.07 -21.85
C GLN A 299 24.14 47.52 -22.27
N GLU A 300 25.17 47.72 -23.09
CA GLU A 300 25.41 49.01 -23.74
C GLU A 300 24.63 49.00 -25.06
N SER A 301 23.75 49.98 -25.26
CA SER A 301 23.16 50.18 -26.58
C SER A 301 24.27 50.63 -27.53
N GLU A 302 24.52 49.86 -28.58
CA GLU A 302 25.18 50.37 -29.78
C GLU A 302 24.21 51.38 -30.43
N ASN A 303 24.25 52.62 -29.97
CA ASN A 303 23.69 53.71 -30.75
C ASN A 303 24.76 54.20 -31.71
N ALA A 304 24.41 54.09 -32.99
CA ALA A 304 25.07 54.64 -34.18
C ALA A 304 25.39 56.13 -34.08
#